data_AF-A0A933P1Q4-F1
#
_entry.id   AF-A0A933P1Q4-F1
#
_cell.length_a   1.000
_cell.length_b   1.000
_cell.length_c   1.000
_cell.angle_alpha   90.00
_cell.angle_beta   90.00
_cell.angle_gamma   90.00
#
_symmetry.space_group_name_H-M   'P 1'
#
loop_
_entity.id
_entity.type
_entity.pdbx_description
1 polymer ?
#
loop_
_entity_poly.entity_id
_entity_poly.type
_entity_poly.pdbx_seq_one_letter_code
_entity_poly.pdbx_strand_id
1 'polypeptide(L)'
;MLSWSSQQDGTPADLDALASGDGDAGLPHGALLMAFAEAAAGVDDAALAEAREALVDATSEAFMIDAAAVVANFEMMTRVADGTGALHAAEREANATALATRLGMVERP
;
A
#
# COMPACT_ATOMS: atom_id res chain seq x y z
N MET A 1 -4.36 7.80 -7.08
CA MET A 1 -4.05 8.82 -6.04
C MET A 1 -2.55 9.00 -5.92
N LEU A 2 -1.79 7.95 -5.56
CA LEU A 2 -0.33 8.02 -5.41
C LEU A 2 0.42 8.51 -6.67
N SER A 3 0.10 7.92 -7.85
CA SER A 3 0.74 8.31 -9.12
C SER A 3 0.59 9.78 -9.49
N TRP A 4 -0.51 10.41 -9.08
CA TRP A 4 -0.75 11.84 -9.31
C TRP A 4 -0.01 12.68 -8.25
N SER A 5 -0.05 12.25 -6.98
CA SER A 5 0.64 12.93 -5.89
C SER A 5 2.16 12.99 -6.10
N SER A 6 2.76 11.88 -6.53
CA SER A 6 4.21 11.78 -6.77
C SER A 6 4.68 12.72 -7.90
N GLN A 7 3.85 12.89 -8.93
CA GLN A 7 4.11 13.83 -10.03
C GLN A 7 4.02 15.29 -9.59
N GLN A 8 3.05 15.63 -8.73
CA GLN A 8 2.90 17.01 -8.22
C GLN A 8 4.03 17.40 -7.27
N ASP A 9 4.50 16.45 -6.45
CA ASP A 9 5.58 16.67 -5.49
C ASP A 9 6.97 16.71 -6.15
N GLY A 10 7.08 16.29 -7.42
CA GLY A 10 8.37 16.20 -8.12
C GLY A 10 9.22 14.99 -7.72
N THR A 11 8.62 14.04 -6.99
CA THR A 11 9.26 12.82 -6.49
C THR A 11 8.55 11.59 -7.08
N PRO A 12 8.76 11.27 -8.38
CA PRO A 12 8.02 10.21 -9.05
C PRO A 12 8.36 8.84 -8.46
N ALA A 13 7.40 8.26 -7.74
CA ALA A 13 7.50 6.90 -7.21
C ALA A 13 7.46 5.84 -8.32
N ASP A 14 8.31 4.84 -8.21
CA ASP A 14 8.25 3.62 -9.01
C ASP A 14 7.13 2.72 -8.49
N LEU A 15 6.02 2.65 -9.25
CA LEU A 15 4.85 1.88 -8.87
C LEU A 15 5.07 0.37 -8.98
N ASP A 16 5.99 -0.07 -9.85
CA ASP A 16 6.27 -1.48 -10.02
C ASP A 16 7.07 -1.99 -8.82
N ALA A 17 8.06 -1.21 -8.37
CA ALA A 17 8.80 -1.48 -7.13
C ALA A 17 7.89 -1.49 -5.89
N LEU A 18 6.95 -0.54 -5.79
CA LEU A 18 5.96 -0.53 -4.69
C LEU A 18 5.06 -1.78 -4.71
N ALA A 19 4.66 -2.24 -5.90
CA ALA A 19 3.77 -3.38 -6.04
C ALA A 19 4.48 -4.71 -5.74
N SER A 20 5.78 -4.82 -6.04
CA SER A 20 6.56 -6.01 -5.70
C SER A 20 7.06 -6.00 -4.25
N GLY A 21 7.13 -4.82 -3.62
CA GLY A 21 7.71 -4.63 -2.29
C GLY A 21 9.24 -4.58 -2.29
N ASP A 22 9.87 -4.47 -3.47
CA ASP A 22 11.33 -4.47 -3.61
C ASP A 22 11.90 -3.04 -3.68
N GLY A 23 13.07 -2.86 -3.08
CA GLY A 23 13.81 -1.60 -3.17
C GLY A 23 13.16 -0.46 -2.38
N ASP A 24 13.31 0.77 -2.87
CA ASP A 24 12.81 2.01 -2.21
C ASP A 24 11.77 2.76 -3.05
N ALA A 25 11.40 2.23 -4.20
CA ALA A 25 10.53 2.86 -5.18
C ALA A 25 10.93 4.30 -5.59
N GLY A 26 12.22 4.65 -5.48
CA GLY A 26 12.71 6.00 -5.76
C GLY A 26 12.27 7.05 -4.73
N LEU A 27 11.75 6.63 -3.57
CA LEU A 27 11.30 7.51 -2.50
C LEU A 27 12.32 7.55 -1.35
N PRO A 28 12.55 8.73 -0.74
CA PRO A 28 13.32 8.82 0.49
C PRO A 28 12.78 7.86 1.56
N HIS A 29 13.66 7.00 2.07
CA HIS A 29 13.32 5.97 3.06
C HIS A 29 12.23 4.98 2.60
N GLY A 30 11.97 4.86 1.29
CA GLY A 30 10.87 4.06 0.76
C GLY A 30 10.90 2.60 1.20
N ALA A 31 12.07 1.97 1.24
CA ALA A 31 12.22 0.59 1.72
C ALA A 31 11.79 0.43 3.19
N LEU A 32 12.19 1.38 4.04
CA LEU A 32 11.84 1.38 5.47
C LEU A 32 10.35 1.68 5.68
N LEU A 33 9.80 2.61 4.90
CA LEU A 33 8.37 2.94 4.93
C LEU A 33 7.50 1.77 4.48
N MET A 34 7.91 1.04 3.43
CA MET A 34 7.22 -0.17 2.96
C MET A 34 7.30 -1.28 4.01
N ALA A 35 8.50 -1.54 4.58
CA ALA A 35 8.66 -2.53 5.63
C ALA A 35 7.81 -2.22 6.87
N PHE A 36 7.74 -0.94 7.27
CA PHE A 36 6.90 -0.50 8.37
C PHE A 36 5.40 -0.65 8.08
N ALA A 37 4.95 -0.31 6.87
CA ALA A 37 3.56 -0.48 6.46
C ALA A 37 3.15 -1.96 6.44
N GLU A 38 4.01 -2.84 5.91
CA GLU A 38 3.78 -4.29 5.88
C GLU A 38 3.68 -4.86 7.31
N ALA A 39 4.65 -4.53 8.16
CA ALA A 39 4.66 -5.01 9.55
C ALA A 39 3.44 -4.51 10.34
N ALA A 40 2.95 -3.30 10.06
CA ALA A 40 1.78 -2.72 10.72
C ALA A 40 0.45 -3.33 10.28
N ALA A 41 0.36 -3.86 9.05
CA ALA A 41 -0.79 -4.61 8.57
C ALA A 41 -0.79 -6.08 9.05
N GLY A 42 0.37 -6.59 9.48
CA GLY A 42 0.56 -7.93 10.00
C GLY A 42 0.11 -8.13 11.45
N VAL A 43 0.49 -9.30 12.01
CA VAL A 43 0.19 -9.71 13.40
C VAL A 43 1.45 -9.98 14.23
N ASP A 44 2.63 -9.69 13.67
CA ASP A 44 3.92 -9.91 14.33
C ASP A 44 4.37 -8.62 15.03
N ASP A 45 4.13 -8.56 16.34
CA ASP A 45 4.49 -7.41 17.17
C ASP A 45 6.00 -7.15 17.21
N ALA A 46 6.84 -8.18 17.05
CA ALA A 46 8.29 -8.04 17.05
C ALA A 46 8.77 -7.40 15.76
N ALA A 47 8.27 -7.87 14.60
CA ALA A 47 8.57 -7.26 13.31
C ALA A 47 8.12 -5.79 13.26
N LEU A 48 6.97 -5.48 13.85
CA LEU A 48 6.46 -4.12 13.93
C LEU A 48 7.30 -3.23 14.87
N ALA A 49 7.82 -3.77 15.98
CA ALA A 49 8.75 -3.04 16.84
C ALA A 49 10.07 -2.75 16.12
N GLU A 50 10.65 -3.74 15.45
CA GLU A 50 11.89 -3.61 14.68
C GLU A 50 11.76 -2.56 13.57
N ALA A 51 10.66 -2.59 12.81
CA ALA A 51 10.44 -1.62 11.74
C ALA A 51 10.26 -0.18 12.26
N ARG A 52 9.65 0.01 13.45
CA ARG A 52 9.59 1.33 14.10
C ARG A 52 10.97 1.84 14.48
N GLU A 53 11.77 1.00 15.15
CA GLU A 53 13.12 1.36 15.57
C GLU A 53 13.99 1.73 14.35
N ALA A 54 13.96 0.90 13.30
CA ALA A 54 14.71 1.17 12.07
C ALA A 54 14.30 2.50 11.40
N LEU A 55 13.00 2.84 11.42
CA LEU A 55 12.53 4.10 10.85
C LEU A 55 12.96 5.29 11.70
N VAL A 56 12.88 5.19 13.03
CA VAL A 56 13.34 6.24 13.97
C VAL A 56 14.84 6.48 13.81
N ASP A 57 15.65 5.41 13.75
CA ASP A 57 17.10 5.49 13.62
C ASP A 57 17.53 6.17 12.30
N ALA A 58 16.81 5.92 11.21
CA ALA A 58 17.08 6.52 9.92
C ALA A 58 16.52 7.95 9.77
N THR A 59 15.57 8.34 10.61
CA THR A 59 14.82 9.60 10.50
C THR A 59 14.69 10.29 11.86
N SER A 60 13.53 10.15 12.53
CA SER A 60 13.24 10.63 13.88
C SER A 60 11.94 10.00 14.41
N GLU A 61 11.70 10.13 15.71
CA GLU A 61 10.42 9.72 16.33
C GLU A 61 9.22 10.44 15.72
N ALA A 62 9.32 11.75 15.46
CA ALA A 62 8.24 12.53 14.85
C ALA A 62 7.88 12.01 13.44
N PHE A 63 8.89 11.69 12.63
CA PHE A 63 8.69 11.13 11.30
C PHE A 63 7.99 9.76 11.35
N MET A 64 8.40 8.89 12.28
CA MET A 64 7.75 7.58 12.48
C MET A 64 6.28 7.73 12.91
N ILE A 65 5.99 8.69 13.80
CA ILE A 65 4.61 9.00 14.21
C ILE A 65 3.76 9.46 13.03
N ASP A 66 4.29 10.35 12.17
CA ASP A 66 3.59 10.80 10.97
C ASP A 66 3.33 9.63 10.00
N ALA A 67 4.31 8.76 9.79
CA ALA A 67 4.15 7.55 8.99
C ALA A 67 3.07 6.61 9.58
N ALA A 68 3.05 6.42 10.91
CA ALA A 68 2.06 5.62 11.59
C ALA A 68 0.64 6.20 11.44
N ALA A 69 0.50 7.52 11.47
CA ALA A 69 -0.78 8.18 11.21
C ALA A 69 -1.29 7.91 9.79
N VAL A 70 -0.40 7.92 8.79
CA VAL A 70 -0.74 7.57 7.40
C VAL A 70 -1.20 6.12 7.29
N VAL A 71 -0.45 5.18 7.86
CA VAL A 71 -0.81 3.74 7.88
C VAL A 71 -2.18 3.54 8.53
N ALA A 72 -2.40 4.13 9.71
CA ALA A 72 -3.67 4.02 10.43
C ALA A 72 -4.85 4.59 9.63
N ASN A 73 -4.64 5.68 8.89
CA ASN A 73 -5.68 6.26 8.04
C ASN A 73 -6.10 5.30 6.91
N PHE A 74 -5.15 4.62 6.25
CA PHE A 74 -5.48 3.64 5.21
C PHE A 74 -6.15 2.38 5.80
N GLU A 75 -5.62 1.86 6.90
CA GLU A 75 -6.17 0.68 7.59
C GLU A 75 -7.61 0.88 8.09
N MET A 76 -7.93 2.09 8.55
CA MET A 76 -9.31 2.48 8.90
C MET A 76 -10.23 2.36 7.68
N MET A 77 -9.82 2.88 6.52
CA MET A 77 -10.64 2.85 5.31
C MET A 77 -10.88 1.42 4.83
N THR A 78 -9.87 0.55 4.90
CA THR A 78 -9.99 -0.88 4.58
C THR A 78 -11.02 -1.56 5.48
N ARG A 79 -10.94 -1.38 6.81
CA ARG A 79 -11.92 -1.95 7.76
C ARG A 79 -13.34 -1.45 7.52
N VAL A 80 -13.52 -0.18 7.18
CA VAL A 80 -14.83 0.37 6.83
C VAL A 80 -15.37 -0.25 5.54
N ALA A 81 -14.54 -0.38 4.50
CA ALA A 81 -14.92 -0.99 3.24
C ALA A 81 -15.34 -2.46 3.44
N ASP A 82 -14.53 -3.24 4.16
CA ASP A 82 -14.81 -4.64 4.46
C ASP A 82 -16.06 -4.80 5.32
N GLY A 83 -16.20 -3.99 6.37
CA GLY A 83 -17.34 -4.05 7.29
C GLY A 83 -18.68 -3.63 6.67
N THR A 84 -18.66 -2.81 5.61
CA THR A 84 -19.86 -2.37 4.91
C THR A 84 -20.16 -3.18 3.65
N GLY A 85 -19.25 -4.07 3.24
CA GLY A 85 -19.35 -4.81 1.98
C GLY A 85 -19.23 -3.89 0.76
N ALA A 86 -18.43 -2.83 0.84
CA ALA A 86 -18.24 -1.89 -0.26
C ALA A 86 -17.80 -2.62 -1.53
N LEU A 87 -18.64 -2.58 -2.56
CA LEU A 87 -18.37 -3.24 -3.83
C LEU A 87 -17.56 -2.33 -4.76
N HIS A 88 -16.76 -2.96 -5.62
CA HIS A 88 -16.17 -2.27 -6.75
C HIS A 88 -17.27 -1.67 -7.63
N ALA A 89 -17.03 -0.49 -8.21
CA ALA A 89 -17.96 0.08 -9.17
C ALA A 89 -18.23 -0.93 -10.31
N ALA A 90 -19.49 -1.03 -10.75
CA ALA A 90 -19.91 -2.01 -11.76
C ALA A 90 -19.05 -1.97 -13.05
N GLU A 91 -18.52 -0.79 -13.41
CA GLU A 91 -17.59 -0.65 -14.54
C GLU A 91 -16.25 -1.37 -14.34
N ARG A 92 -15.71 -1.39 -13.11
CA ARG A 92 -14.49 -2.15 -12.78
C ARG A 92 -14.74 -3.66 -12.85
N GLU A 93 -15.90 -4.10 -12.38
CA GLU A 93 -16.32 -5.51 -12.45
C GLU A 93 -16.52 -5.97 -13.90
N ALA A 94 -17.13 -5.13 -14.73
CA ALA A 94 -17.26 -5.38 -16.16
C ALA A 94 -15.90 -5.45 -16.87
N ASN A 95 -14.96 -4.55 -16.55
CA ASN A 95 -13.61 -4.57 -17.11
C ASN A 95 -12.80 -5.80 -16.67
N ALA A 96 -12.90 -6.19 -15.39
CA ALA A 96 -12.28 -7.41 -14.89
C ALA A 96 -12.84 -8.66 -15.58
N THR A 97 -14.16 -8.72 -15.78
CA THR A 97 -14.84 -9.81 -16.50
C THR A 97 -14.41 -9.86 -17.97
N ALA A 98 -14.32 -8.71 -18.64
CA ALA A 98 -13.86 -8.61 -20.02
C ALA A 98 -12.41 -9.06 -20.17
N LEU A 99 -11.55 -8.72 -19.22
CA LEU A 99 -10.16 -9.18 -19.18
C LEU A 99 -10.06 -10.69 -18.95
N ALA A 100 -10.78 -11.22 -17.96
CA ALA A 100 -10.84 -12.66 -17.69
C ALA A 100 -11.33 -13.46 -18.92
N THR A 101 -12.32 -12.93 -19.64
CA THR A 101 -12.82 -13.51 -20.90
C THR A 101 -11.73 -13.52 -21.97
N ARG A 102 -11.00 -12.40 -22.16
CA ARG A 102 -9.89 -12.32 -23.12
C ARG A 102 -8.74 -13.27 -22.79
N LEU A 103 -8.50 -13.52 -21.52
CA LEU A 103 -7.47 -14.44 -21.03
C LEU A 103 -7.93 -15.90 -21.02
N GLY A 104 -9.18 -16.19 -21.41
CA GLY A 104 -9.73 -17.55 -21.38
C GLY A 104 -9.93 -18.11 -19.97
N MET A 105 -9.93 -17.25 -18.95
CA MET A 105 -10.07 -17.63 -17.52
C MET A 105 -11.52 -17.87 -17.10
N VAL A 106 -12.48 -17.69 -18.02
CA VAL A 106 -13.87 -18.04 -17.81
C VAL A 106 -14.14 -19.30 -18.63
N GLU A 107 -13.95 -20.48 -18.03
CA GLU A 107 -14.46 -21.71 -18.64
C GLU A 107 -15.99 -21.71 -18.64
N ARG A 108 -16.54 -22.13 -19.79
CA ARG A 108 -17.97 -22.24 -20.13
C ARG A 108 -18.60 -23.46 -19.39
N PRO A 109 -19.95 -23.59 -19.35
CA PRO A 109 -20.72 -24.22 -18.29
C PRO A 109 -20.46 -25.72 -18.09
#